data_AF-A0A3D4GRP9-F1
#
_entry.id   AF-A0A3D4GRP9-F1
#
_cell.length_a   1.000
_cell.length_b   1.000
_cell.length_c   1.000
_cell.angle_alpha   90.00
_cell.angle_beta   90.00
_cell.angle_gamma   90.00
#
_symmetry.space_group_name_H-M   'P 1'
#
loop_
_entity.id
_entity.type
_entity.pdbx_description
1 polymer ?
#
loop_
_entity_poly.entity_id
_entity_poly.type
_entity_poly.pdbx_seq_one_letter_code
_entity_poly.pdbx_strand_id
1 'polypeptide(L)'
;MATNEVGISSLVLNIPDMECPGCAGKVESAILGVSGVNEVTASVIAQRVTVTFTPRPSSSEDIKNAVQNAGYTVGQPSDVPKSRWTSPEHIFMLFSGICFFAALAVLWGLDEPEPGLLWESHLQISTGLFLLSALLGGLNFFAAGFKSLKSFSLDMNFLMSAAVLGAAGIGEYMEAAAIAFLFSVAEMLEAYAVARARRSLKGLMDLTPDVAVLTRGGDEVIVPVEEVKIGEVALVRPGEKIPVDGTVIQGHSEVDQSPITGESLPIKKCQGNTVYAGTMNLEGYLEVRTLREPSQSTLTRIIKMVEDAEDRRAPSERFVQKFARIYTPAVTALALCVILFPTLLMAGDFGIWCLRGLTLLVIACPCALVISTPVAVVSGITSAARNGVLIKGGNFLETLADVKVVAFDKTGTLTNGKPELTDVLPLNGQSRDEILKVAA
;
A
#
# COMPACT_ATOMS: atom_id res chain seq x y z
N MET A 1 20.26 -17.35 -5.42
CA MET A 1 20.93 -16.63 -6.52
C MET A 1 20.88 -17.51 -7.75
N ALA A 2 19.95 -17.26 -8.67
CA ALA A 2 19.93 -17.91 -9.98
C ALA A 2 20.13 -16.79 -11.01
N THR A 3 21.32 -16.75 -11.59
CA THR A 3 21.74 -15.80 -12.61
C THR A 3 21.24 -16.27 -13.97
N ASN A 4 20.24 -15.59 -14.52
CA ASN A 4 19.96 -15.67 -15.96
C ASN A 4 20.73 -14.56 -16.68
N GLU A 5 21.24 -14.90 -17.87
CA GLU A 5 22.12 -14.12 -18.74
C GLU A 5 21.46 -12.84 -19.27
N VAL A 6 21.45 -11.81 -18.43
CA VAL A 6 21.68 -10.36 -18.60
C VAL A 6 21.57 -9.92 -17.15
N GLY A 7 22.67 -9.49 -16.52
CA GLY A 7 22.79 -9.37 -15.06
C GLY A 7 21.77 -8.40 -14.44
N ILE A 8 20.55 -8.88 -14.23
CA ILE A 8 19.42 -8.16 -13.68
C ILE A 8 19.09 -8.85 -12.36
N SER A 9 19.25 -8.10 -11.28
CA SER A 9 18.97 -8.54 -9.91
C SER A 9 17.71 -7.83 -9.42
N SER A 10 16.84 -8.56 -8.73
CA SER A 10 15.68 -8.01 -8.03
C SER A 10 16.00 -7.82 -6.55
N LEU A 11 15.74 -6.62 -6.01
CA LEU A 11 15.83 -6.31 -4.58
C LEU A 11 14.46 -5.83 -4.09
N VAL A 12 13.97 -6.46 -3.02
CA VAL A 12 12.73 -6.04 -2.34
C VAL A 12 13.11 -5.33 -1.05
N LEU A 13 12.63 -4.10 -0.89
CA LEU A 13 12.85 -3.27 0.30
C LEU A 13 11.51 -3.03 1.00
N ASN A 14 11.45 -3.31 2.29
CA ASN A 14 10.34 -2.89 3.14
C ASN A 14 10.56 -1.43 3.58
N ILE A 15 9.56 -0.59 3.34
CA ILE A 15 9.55 0.85 3.65
C ILE A 15 8.28 1.15 4.46
N PRO A 16 8.31 0.95 5.80
CA PRO A 16 7.13 1.09 6.64
C PRO A 16 6.54 2.52 6.66
N ASP A 17 7.34 3.56 6.42
CA ASP A 17 6.87 4.95 6.43
C ASP A 17 6.29 5.40 5.07
N MET A 18 6.13 4.49 4.10
CA MET A 18 5.51 4.77 2.82
C MET A 18 3.98 4.65 2.94
N GLU A 19 3.34 5.72 3.41
CA GLU A 19 1.91 5.73 3.74
C GLU A 19 1.00 6.33 2.66
N CYS A 20 1.57 7.00 1.65
CA CYS A 20 0.82 7.74 0.63
C CYS A 20 1.30 7.47 -0.82
N PRO A 21 0.43 7.61 -1.84
CA PRO A 21 0.83 7.47 -3.25
C PRO A 21 1.91 8.47 -3.69
N GLY A 22 1.88 9.70 -3.16
CA GLY A 22 2.93 10.69 -3.39
C GLY A 22 4.28 10.26 -2.80
N CYS A 23 4.25 9.56 -1.67
CA CYS A 23 5.41 9.01 -0.98
C CYS A 23 6.07 7.91 -1.83
N ALA A 24 5.26 7.00 -2.39
CA ALA A 24 5.73 6.00 -3.34
C ALA A 24 6.37 6.63 -4.59
N GLY A 25 5.77 7.67 -5.16
CA GLY A 25 6.34 8.38 -6.30
C GLY A 25 7.70 9.03 -6.01
N LYS A 26 7.90 9.57 -4.80
CA LYS A 26 9.20 10.12 -4.36
C LYS A 26 10.26 9.03 -4.24
N VAL A 27 9.91 7.92 -3.61
CA VAL A 27 10.81 6.77 -3.45
C VAL A 27 11.19 6.19 -4.82
N GLU A 28 10.21 6.02 -5.72
CA GLU A 28 10.45 5.56 -7.09
C GLU A 28 11.40 6.49 -7.84
N SER A 29 11.14 7.79 -7.80
CA SER A 29 11.97 8.79 -8.49
C SER A 29 13.40 8.82 -7.93
N ALA A 30 13.56 8.67 -6.61
CA ALA A 30 14.87 8.62 -5.97
C ALA A 30 15.66 7.37 -6.35
N ILE A 31 15.01 6.21 -6.42
CA ILE A 31 15.65 4.94 -6.80
C ILE A 31 15.95 4.91 -8.31
N LEU A 32 15.04 5.41 -9.16
CA LEU A 32 15.26 5.54 -10.61
C LEU A 32 16.43 6.49 -10.94
N GLY A 33 16.77 7.42 -10.04
CA GLY A 33 17.94 8.28 -10.16
C GLY A 33 19.28 7.55 -9.96
N VAL A 34 19.28 6.31 -9.45
CA VAL A 34 20.49 5.51 -9.24
C VAL A 34 20.91 4.85 -10.55
N SER A 35 22.18 5.03 -10.93
CA SER A 35 22.73 4.48 -12.17
C SER A 35 22.67 2.96 -12.18
N GLY A 36 22.07 2.34 -13.21
CA GLY A 36 21.92 0.89 -13.33
C GLY A 36 20.60 0.33 -12.78
N VAL A 37 19.66 1.17 -12.37
CA VAL A 37 18.29 0.74 -12.07
C VAL A 37 17.46 0.71 -13.36
N ASN A 38 16.80 -0.40 -13.62
CA ASN A 38 16.00 -0.62 -14.83
C ASN A 38 14.52 -0.36 -14.59
N GLU A 39 13.99 -0.87 -13.47
CA GLU A 39 12.58 -0.78 -13.12
C GLU A 39 12.42 -0.65 -11.60
N VAL A 40 11.45 0.16 -11.17
CA VAL A 40 11.09 0.33 -9.76
C VAL A 40 9.58 0.31 -9.67
N THR A 41 9.06 -0.56 -8.80
CA THR A 41 7.63 -0.60 -8.47
C THR A 41 7.46 -0.45 -6.98
N ALA A 42 6.78 0.60 -6.56
CA ALA A 42 6.42 0.83 -5.16
C ALA A 42 4.96 0.48 -4.90
N SER A 43 4.74 -0.44 -3.95
CA SER A 43 3.44 -0.78 -3.39
C SER A 43 3.27 -0.11 -2.03
N VAL A 44 2.50 0.97 -2.00
CA VAL A 44 2.10 1.69 -0.77
C VAL A 44 1.38 0.74 0.20
N ILE A 45 0.60 -0.20 -0.33
CA ILE A 45 -0.23 -1.12 0.44
C ILE A 45 0.64 -2.17 1.15
N ALA A 46 1.59 -2.76 0.43
CA ALA A 46 2.52 -3.74 0.98
C ALA A 46 3.67 -3.08 1.76
N GLN A 47 3.78 -1.74 1.75
CA GLN A 47 4.94 -1.01 2.27
C GLN A 47 6.24 -1.59 1.71
N ARG A 48 6.23 -1.93 0.43
CA ARG A 48 7.32 -2.62 -0.28
C ARG A 48 7.67 -1.91 -1.56
N VAL A 49 8.95 -1.91 -1.87
CA VAL A 49 9.46 -1.45 -3.15
C VAL A 49 10.30 -2.56 -3.77
N THR A 50 9.90 -2.96 -4.97
CA THR A 50 10.60 -3.93 -5.80
C THR A 50 11.47 -3.16 -6.78
N VAL A 51 12.78 -3.41 -6.76
CA VAL A 51 13.77 -2.75 -7.61
C VAL A 51 14.46 -3.78 -8.47
N THR A 52 14.42 -3.57 -9.78
CA THR A 52 15.13 -4.36 -10.77
C THR A 52 16.34 -3.58 -11.24
N PHE A 53 17.55 -4.05 -10.95
CA PHE A 53 18.79 -3.31 -11.20
C PHE A 53 19.93 -4.20 -11.71
N THR A 54 20.87 -3.60 -12.42
CA THR A 54 22.10 -4.25 -12.90
C THR A 54 23.23 -4.07 -11.88
N PRO A 55 23.77 -5.14 -11.27
CA PRO A 55 24.72 -5.09 -10.13
C PRO A 55 26.04 -4.33 -10.35
N ARG A 56 26.31 -3.84 -11.56
CA ARG A 56 27.39 -2.93 -11.89
C ARG A 56 26.85 -1.93 -12.91
N PRO A 57 26.67 -0.64 -12.57
CA PRO A 57 27.34 0.11 -11.50
C PRO A 57 26.59 0.24 -10.16
N SER A 58 25.38 -0.27 -9.98
CA SER A 58 24.59 -0.08 -8.74
C SER A 58 24.74 -1.20 -7.73
N SER A 59 24.99 -0.86 -6.46
CA SER A 59 24.93 -1.79 -5.33
C SER A 59 23.58 -1.71 -4.59
N SER A 60 23.25 -2.77 -3.84
CA SER A 60 22.07 -2.78 -2.96
C SER A 60 22.15 -1.74 -1.84
N GLU A 61 23.36 -1.30 -1.47
CA GLU A 61 23.59 -0.20 -0.52
C GLU A 61 23.30 1.17 -1.14
N ASP A 62 23.65 1.40 -2.40
CA ASP A 62 23.36 2.66 -3.10
C ASP A 62 21.84 2.89 -3.21
N ILE A 63 21.09 1.81 -3.49
CA ILE A 63 19.63 1.84 -3.55
C ILE A 63 19.03 2.14 -2.17
N LYS A 64 19.53 1.51 -1.09
CA LYS A 64 19.09 1.81 0.28
C LYS A 64 19.40 3.25 0.68
N ASN A 65 20.59 3.73 0.34
CA ASN A 65 21.01 5.11 0.59
C ASN A 65 20.14 6.11 -0.17
N ALA A 66 19.74 5.81 -1.41
CA ALA A 66 18.81 6.66 -2.17
C ALA A 66 17.44 6.77 -1.47
N VAL A 67 16.93 5.67 -0.93
CA VAL A 67 15.67 5.65 -0.15
C VAL A 67 15.81 6.45 1.16
N GLN A 68 16.91 6.28 1.87
CA GLN A 68 17.17 7.03 3.11
C GLN A 68 17.39 8.52 2.84
N ASN A 69 18.05 8.89 1.73
CA ASN A 69 18.22 10.27 1.29
C ASN A 69 16.89 10.92 0.86
N ALA A 70 15.97 10.13 0.31
CA ALA A 70 14.59 10.56 0.09
C ALA A 70 13.80 10.70 1.42
N GLY A 71 14.37 10.22 2.52
CA GLY A 71 13.87 10.41 3.88
C GLY A 71 12.95 9.31 4.38
N TYR A 72 13.10 8.10 3.84
CA TYR A 72 12.30 6.93 4.21
C TYR A 72 13.17 5.85 4.88
N THR A 73 12.62 5.17 5.87
CA THR A 73 13.33 4.12 6.61
C THR A 73 13.23 2.78 5.87
N VAL A 74 14.33 2.03 5.80
CA VAL A 74 14.38 0.71 5.18
C VAL A 74 14.55 -0.35 6.29
N GLY A 75 13.59 -1.27 6.44
CA GLY A 75 13.64 -2.27 7.51
C GLY A 75 12.33 -3.06 7.69
N GLN A 76 12.33 -4.04 8.60
CA GLN A 76 11.11 -4.79 8.89
C GLN A 76 10.04 -3.89 9.54
N PRO A 77 8.76 -4.06 9.19
CA PRO A 77 7.68 -3.33 9.84
C PRO A 77 7.70 -3.66 11.33
N SER A 78 7.70 -2.65 12.19
CA SER A 78 7.49 -2.86 13.62
C SER A 78 6.04 -3.30 13.83
N ASP A 79 5.82 -4.49 14.38
CA ASP A 79 4.49 -5.08 14.65
C ASP A 79 3.67 -4.35 15.73
N VAL A 80 4.16 -3.22 16.25
CA VAL A 80 3.40 -2.41 17.19
C VAL A 80 2.39 -1.57 16.39
N PRO A 81 1.07 -1.84 16.49
CA PRO A 81 0.08 -0.98 15.87
C PRO A 81 0.15 0.38 16.56
N LYS A 82 0.77 1.37 15.91
CA LYS A 82 0.70 2.77 16.38
C LYS A 82 -0.77 3.14 16.50
N SER A 83 -1.18 3.55 17.69
CA SER A 83 -2.58 3.83 18.00
C SER A 83 -3.11 4.93 17.06
N ARG A 84 -4.32 4.69 16.55
CA ARG A 84 -4.97 5.41 15.44
C ARG A 84 -5.19 6.92 15.64
N TRP A 85 -5.01 7.41 16.86
CA TRP A 85 -5.30 8.80 17.28
C TRP A 85 -4.15 9.44 18.05
N THR A 86 -3.03 8.73 18.22
CA THR A 86 -1.86 9.22 18.99
C THR A 86 -0.62 9.36 18.13
N SER A 87 -0.76 9.38 16.79
CA SER A 87 0.36 9.82 15.96
C SER A 87 0.63 11.30 16.28
N PRO A 88 1.92 11.71 16.37
CA PRO A 88 2.28 13.10 16.63
C PRO A 88 1.59 14.07 15.65
N GLU A 89 1.36 13.63 14.42
CA GLU A 89 0.79 14.40 13.32
C GLU A 89 -0.67 14.82 13.56
N HIS A 90 -1.52 13.93 14.07
CA HIS A 90 -2.91 14.29 14.42
C HIS A 90 -2.97 15.27 15.60
N ILE A 91 -2.02 15.12 16.54
CA ILE A 91 -1.89 16.03 17.68
C ILE A 91 -1.49 17.42 17.18
N PHE A 92 -0.50 17.52 16.29
CA PHE A 92 -0.07 18.80 15.71
C PHE A 92 -1.17 19.49 14.91
N MET A 93 -1.97 18.75 14.14
CA MET A 93 -3.13 19.32 13.45
C MET A 93 -4.19 19.85 14.43
N LEU A 94 -4.51 19.10 15.48
CA LEU A 94 -5.45 19.54 16.51
C LEU A 94 -4.97 20.84 17.17
N PHE A 95 -3.69 20.91 17.54
CA PHE A 95 -3.09 22.14 18.07
C PHE A 95 -3.07 23.27 17.05
N SER A 96 -2.78 23.00 15.76
CA SER A 96 -2.87 24.00 14.69
C SER A 96 -4.27 24.58 14.58
N GLY A 97 -5.31 23.74 14.62
CA GLY A 97 -6.71 24.16 14.64
C GLY A 97 -7.07 24.99 15.88
N ILE A 98 -6.67 24.54 17.07
CA ILE A 98 -6.87 25.30 18.32
C ILE A 98 -6.21 26.68 18.21
N CYS A 99 -4.96 26.76 17.76
CA CYS A 99 -4.26 28.03 17.57
C CYS A 99 -4.92 28.92 16.52
N PHE A 100 -5.43 28.34 15.41
CA PHE A 100 -6.13 29.09 14.36
C PHE A 100 -7.44 29.70 14.87
N PHE A 101 -8.30 28.90 15.49
CA PHE A 101 -9.57 29.39 16.02
C PHE A 101 -9.38 30.31 17.23
N ALA A 102 -8.34 30.10 18.05
CA ALA A 102 -7.96 31.02 19.11
C ALA A 102 -7.48 32.37 18.54
N ALA A 103 -6.66 32.37 17.47
CA ALA A 103 -6.25 33.59 16.79
C ALA A 103 -7.45 34.35 16.20
N LEU A 104 -8.39 33.63 15.59
CA LEU A 104 -9.64 34.19 15.06
C LEU A 104 -10.50 34.79 16.18
N ALA A 105 -10.62 34.09 17.32
CA ALA A 105 -11.37 34.56 18.48
C ALA A 105 -10.72 35.79 19.15
N VAL A 106 -9.38 35.89 19.16
CA VAL A 106 -8.69 37.11 19.63
C VAL A 106 -8.88 38.26 18.65
N LEU A 107 -8.90 37.97 17.34
CA LEU A 107 -9.09 38.97 16.29
C LEU A 107 -10.54 39.49 16.21
N TRP A 108 -11.55 38.64 16.48
CA TRP A 108 -12.97 38.95 16.31
C TRP A 108 -13.74 39.12 17.63
N GLY A 109 -13.24 38.55 18.74
CA GLY A 109 -13.96 38.40 20.01
C GLY A 109 -13.59 39.40 21.10
N LEU A 110 -12.76 40.39 20.79
CA LEU A 110 -12.57 41.55 21.66
C LEU A 110 -13.45 42.67 21.11
N ASP A 111 -14.63 42.81 21.71
CA ASP A 111 -15.50 43.99 21.55
C ASP A 111 -14.66 45.27 21.55
N GLU A 112 -14.79 46.05 20.47
CA GLU A 112 -14.31 47.43 20.27
C GLU A 112 -13.20 47.87 21.26
N PRO A 113 -11.93 47.52 21.01
CA PRO A 113 -10.85 48.07 21.80
C PRO A 113 -10.73 49.54 21.42
N GLU A 114 -11.02 50.44 22.35
CA GLU A 114 -10.60 51.84 22.27
C GLU A 114 -9.13 51.89 21.79
N PRO A 115 -8.78 52.73 20.80
CA PRO A 115 -7.44 52.77 20.24
C PRO A 115 -6.43 53.17 21.33
N GLY A 116 -5.75 52.17 21.90
CA GLY A 116 -4.82 52.31 23.01
C GLY A 116 -3.81 51.16 23.05
N LEU A 117 -2.91 51.16 24.05
CA LEU A 117 -1.75 50.26 24.17
C LEU A 117 -2.11 48.75 24.14
N LEU A 118 -3.34 48.38 24.49
CA LEU A 118 -3.83 47.01 24.45
C LEU A 118 -4.05 46.52 23.01
N TRP A 119 -4.40 47.40 22.06
CA TRP A 119 -4.57 47.06 20.64
C TRP A 119 -3.30 46.46 20.02
N GLU A 120 -2.14 47.08 20.28
CA GLU A 120 -0.85 46.59 19.76
C GLU A 120 -0.51 45.21 20.35
N SER A 121 -0.84 44.97 21.62
CA SER A 121 -0.64 43.66 22.25
C SER A 121 -1.59 42.59 21.69
N HIS A 122 -2.84 42.93 21.37
CA HIS A 122 -3.80 42.00 20.78
C HIS A 122 -3.43 41.59 19.35
N LEU A 123 -2.93 42.53 18.55
CA LEU A 123 -2.46 42.27 17.19
C LEU A 123 -1.18 41.41 17.18
N GLN A 124 -0.30 41.58 18.16
CA GLN A 124 0.90 40.75 18.33
C GLN A 124 0.56 39.33 18.80
N ILE A 125 -0.42 39.18 19.71
CA ILE A 125 -0.86 37.87 20.19
C ILE A 125 -1.56 37.08 19.08
N SER A 126 -2.46 37.72 18.30
CA SER A 126 -3.13 37.05 17.18
C SER A 126 -2.16 36.64 16.08
N THR A 127 -1.20 37.52 15.74
CA THR A 127 -0.13 37.21 14.78
C THR A 127 0.73 36.04 15.25
N GLY A 128 1.12 36.01 16.52
CA GLY A 128 1.87 34.90 17.11
C GLY A 128 1.10 33.58 17.06
N LEU A 129 -0.20 33.60 17.32
CA LEU A 129 -1.07 32.42 17.23
C LEU A 129 -1.26 31.93 15.78
N PHE A 130 -1.40 32.84 14.81
CA PHE A 130 -1.46 32.47 13.38
C PHE A 130 -0.15 31.85 12.91
N LEU A 131 0.99 32.42 13.26
CA LEU A 131 2.31 31.85 12.95
C LEU A 131 2.51 30.48 13.60
N LEU A 132 2.09 30.33 14.86
CA LEU A 132 2.13 29.04 15.55
C LEU A 132 1.23 28.00 14.86
N SER A 133 0.03 28.39 14.44
CA SER A 133 -0.88 27.53 13.69
C SER A 133 -0.29 27.10 12.35
N ALA A 134 0.30 28.05 11.60
CA ALA A 134 0.97 27.80 10.34
C ALA A 134 2.17 26.85 10.50
N LEU A 135 2.96 27.04 11.56
CA LEU A 135 4.09 26.18 11.87
C LEU A 135 3.64 24.76 12.20
N LEU A 136 2.70 24.59 13.13
CA LEU A 136 2.22 23.29 13.59
C LEU A 136 1.49 22.52 12.48
N GLY A 137 0.64 23.20 11.69
CA GLY A 137 -0.03 22.59 10.55
C GLY A 137 0.92 22.25 9.40
N GLY A 138 2.04 22.96 9.31
CA GLY A 138 3.04 22.81 8.26
C GLY A 138 4.22 21.89 8.53
N LEU A 139 4.41 21.39 9.77
CA LEU A 139 5.59 20.60 10.14
C LEU A 139 5.90 19.46 9.16
N ASN A 140 4.88 18.73 8.73
CA ASN A 140 5.03 17.59 7.82
C ASN A 140 5.40 18.02 6.40
N PHE A 141 4.61 18.91 5.79
CA PHE A 141 4.84 19.31 4.41
C PHE A 141 6.02 20.27 4.25
N PHE A 142 6.43 21.03 5.28
CA PHE A 142 7.65 21.84 5.24
C PHE A 142 8.91 20.96 5.18
N ALA A 143 8.97 19.93 6.03
CA ALA A 143 10.08 18.97 6.00
C ALA A 143 10.14 18.22 4.65
N ALA A 144 8.97 17.81 4.15
CA ALA A 144 8.85 17.15 2.84
C ALA A 144 9.18 18.10 1.68
N GLY A 145 8.74 19.35 1.73
CA GLY A 145 8.97 20.38 0.73
C GLY A 145 10.43 20.81 0.65
N PHE A 146 11.13 20.87 1.78
CA PHE A 146 12.58 21.11 1.81
C PHE A 146 13.36 19.99 1.13
N LYS A 147 12.97 18.73 1.36
CA LYS A 147 13.53 17.58 0.64
C LYS A 147 13.25 17.67 -0.86
N SER A 148 12.01 18.02 -1.24
CA SER A 148 11.60 18.19 -2.65
C SER A 148 12.40 19.28 -3.37
N LEU A 149 12.69 20.39 -2.69
CA LEU A 149 13.56 21.45 -3.19
C LEU A 149 14.98 20.93 -3.45
N LYS A 150 15.53 20.14 -2.53
CA LYS A 150 16.87 19.54 -2.67
C LYS A 150 16.95 18.54 -3.83
N SER A 151 15.86 17.84 -4.14
CA SER A 151 15.77 16.90 -5.27
C SER A 151 15.30 17.52 -6.58
N PHE A 152 15.14 18.86 -6.67
CA PHE A 152 14.58 19.56 -7.84
C PHE A 152 13.23 19.00 -8.31
N SER A 153 12.45 18.44 -7.41
CA SER A 153 11.10 17.94 -7.69
C SER A 153 10.09 18.99 -7.24
N LEU A 154 9.37 19.59 -8.20
CA LEU A 154 8.26 20.50 -7.91
C LEU A 154 7.01 19.68 -7.58
N ASP A 155 6.89 19.26 -6.33
CA ASP A 155 5.75 18.49 -5.85
C ASP A 155 4.76 19.36 -5.04
N MET A 156 3.64 18.76 -4.63
CA MET A 156 2.62 19.43 -3.81
C MET A 156 3.20 20.00 -2.51
N ASN A 157 4.10 19.27 -1.84
CA ASN A 157 4.72 19.74 -0.60
C ASN A 157 5.57 20.99 -0.81
N PHE A 158 6.33 21.04 -1.90
CA PHE A 158 7.07 22.23 -2.29
C PHE A 158 6.13 23.41 -2.55
N LEU A 159 5.05 23.17 -3.30
CA LEU A 159 4.08 24.21 -3.66
C LEU A 159 3.39 24.81 -2.42
N MET A 160 2.94 23.96 -1.51
CA MET A 160 2.29 24.37 -0.27
C MET A 160 3.27 25.07 0.67
N SER A 161 4.50 24.57 0.78
CA SER A 161 5.56 25.24 1.56
C SER A 161 5.84 26.65 1.03
N ALA A 162 5.97 26.80 -0.29
CA ALA A 162 6.18 28.09 -0.92
C ALA A 162 4.99 29.04 -0.73
N ALA A 163 3.76 28.53 -0.82
CA ALA A 163 2.54 29.31 -0.59
C ALA A 163 2.46 29.86 0.84
N VAL A 164 2.66 29.00 1.85
CA VAL A 164 2.56 29.38 3.26
C VAL A 164 3.71 30.31 3.67
N LEU A 165 4.94 30.00 3.26
CA LEU A 165 6.10 30.88 3.54
C LEU A 165 6.01 32.21 2.80
N GLY A 166 5.48 32.20 1.56
CA GLY A 166 5.26 33.42 0.79
C GLY A 166 4.20 34.32 1.41
N ALA A 167 3.06 33.75 1.83
CA ALA A 167 2.00 34.49 2.52
C ALA A 167 2.49 35.08 3.85
N ALA A 168 3.22 34.29 4.65
CA ALA A 168 3.84 34.76 5.88
C ALA A 168 4.87 35.87 5.62
N GLY A 169 5.65 35.79 4.54
CA GLY A 169 6.65 36.79 4.16
C GLY A 169 6.09 38.13 3.72
N ILE A 170 4.84 38.18 3.25
CA ILE A 170 4.13 39.42 2.86
C ILE A 170 3.35 40.02 4.05
N GLY A 171 3.28 39.31 5.18
CA GLY A 171 2.52 39.73 6.38
C GLY A 171 1.08 39.22 6.42
N GLU A 172 0.69 38.35 5.48
CA GLU A 172 -0.65 37.74 5.42
C GLU A 172 -0.72 36.48 6.29
N TYR A 173 -0.55 36.66 7.61
CA TYR A 173 -0.43 35.57 8.57
C TYR A 173 -1.70 34.72 8.70
N MET A 174 -2.88 35.34 8.57
CA MET A 174 -4.16 34.64 8.64
C MET A 174 -4.31 33.66 7.47
N GLU A 175 -3.97 34.10 6.25
CA GLU A 175 -4.01 33.25 5.05
C GLU A 175 -3.00 32.11 5.14
N ALA A 176 -1.77 32.40 5.59
CA ALA A 176 -0.74 31.39 5.81
C ALA A 176 -1.20 30.30 6.80
N ALA A 177 -1.83 30.70 7.92
CA ALA A 177 -2.36 29.80 8.92
C ALA A 177 -3.55 28.98 8.41
N ALA A 178 -4.48 29.62 7.69
CA ALA A 178 -5.65 28.96 7.11
C ALA A 178 -5.24 27.88 6.10
N ILE A 179 -4.30 28.20 5.20
CA ILE A 179 -3.78 27.28 4.20
C ILE A 179 -3.10 26.07 4.88
N ALA A 180 -2.22 26.32 5.86
CA ALA A 180 -1.52 25.25 6.57
C ALA A 180 -2.47 24.33 7.36
N PHE A 181 -3.43 24.91 8.08
CA PHE A 181 -4.41 24.15 8.86
C PHE A 181 -5.32 23.29 7.97
N LEU A 182 -5.97 23.91 6.97
CA LEU A 182 -6.91 23.20 6.08
C LEU A 182 -6.21 22.08 5.30
N PHE A 183 -4.97 22.32 4.87
CA PHE A 183 -4.18 21.30 4.19
C PHE A 183 -3.82 20.13 5.11
N SER A 184 -3.42 20.40 6.36
CA SER A 184 -3.17 19.36 7.37
C SER A 184 -4.41 18.49 7.63
N VAL A 185 -5.60 19.10 7.67
CA VAL A 185 -6.87 18.38 7.77
C VAL A 185 -7.12 17.50 6.54
N ALA A 186 -6.85 18.02 5.34
CA ALA A 186 -7.00 17.26 4.09
C ALA A 186 -6.08 16.05 4.04
N GLU A 187 -4.80 16.20 4.42
CA GLU A 187 -3.84 15.09 4.50
C GLU A 187 -4.28 14.01 5.49
N MET A 188 -4.84 14.37 6.64
CA MET A 188 -5.39 13.37 7.57
C MET A 188 -6.56 12.62 6.96
N LEU A 189 -7.49 13.31 6.31
CA LEU A 189 -8.64 12.67 5.68
C LEU A 189 -8.19 11.70 4.59
N GLU A 190 -7.18 12.06 3.82
CA GLU A 190 -6.52 11.17 2.85
C GLU A 190 -5.91 9.94 3.53
N ALA A 191 -5.05 10.14 4.53
CA ALA A 191 -4.41 9.05 5.26
C ALA A 191 -5.42 8.10 5.91
N TYR A 192 -6.50 8.65 6.47
CA TYR A 192 -7.61 7.88 7.02
C TYR A 192 -8.30 7.00 5.97
N ALA A 193 -8.58 7.56 4.79
CA ALA A 193 -9.23 6.84 3.69
C ALA A 193 -8.36 5.65 3.24
N VAL A 194 -7.07 5.89 3.03
CA VAL A 194 -6.09 4.84 2.63
C VAL A 194 -5.96 3.78 3.72
N ALA A 195 -5.80 4.17 4.98
CA ALA A 195 -5.67 3.24 6.10
C ALA A 195 -6.95 2.42 6.34
N ARG A 196 -8.12 2.98 6.08
CA ARG A 196 -9.40 2.25 6.16
C ARG A 196 -9.50 1.19 5.08
N ALA A 197 -9.03 1.51 3.88
CA ALA A 197 -9.00 0.59 2.76
C ALA A 197 -8.06 -0.60 3.05
N ARG A 198 -6.82 -0.34 3.49
CA ARG A 198 -5.82 -1.37 3.86
C ARG A 198 -6.27 -2.33 4.95
N ARG A 199 -6.99 -1.84 5.97
CA ARG A 199 -7.48 -2.68 7.08
C ARG A 199 -8.41 -3.80 6.65
N SER A 200 -9.09 -3.65 5.51
CA SER A 200 -9.95 -4.70 4.99
C SER A 200 -9.17 -5.84 4.31
N LEU A 201 -7.87 -5.64 4.03
CA LEU A 201 -6.99 -6.64 3.41
C LEU A 201 -6.26 -7.50 4.46
N LYS A 202 -5.93 -6.95 5.64
CA LYS A 202 -5.12 -7.65 6.66
C LYS A 202 -5.78 -8.94 7.18
N GLY A 203 -7.12 -9.01 7.22
CA GLY A 203 -7.85 -10.20 7.64
C GLY A 203 -7.70 -11.42 6.71
N LEU A 204 -7.10 -11.25 5.52
CA LEU A 204 -6.84 -12.33 4.57
C LEU A 204 -5.41 -12.92 4.72
N MET A 205 -4.49 -12.22 5.39
CA MET A 205 -3.09 -12.64 5.57
C MET A 205 -2.88 -13.65 6.71
N ASP A 206 -3.88 -13.84 7.59
CA ASP A 206 -3.88 -14.79 8.71
C ASP A 206 -4.00 -16.28 8.28
N LEU A 207 -3.81 -16.56 6.99
CA LEU A 207 -3.94 -17.91 6.43
C LEU A 207 -2.67 -18.75 6.60
N THR A 208 -1.50 -18.15 6.83
CA THR A 208 -0.24 -18.87 7.05
C THR A 208 -0.01 -19.13 8.54
N PRO A 209 0.33 -20.36 8.97
CA PRO A 209 0.71 -20.61 10.36
C PRO A 209 2.08 -19.99 10.69
N ASP A 210 2.21 -19.35 11.85
CA ASP A 210 3.44 -18.68 12.29
C ASP A 210 4.47 -19.64 12.92
N VAL A 211 4.00 -20.81 13.37
CA VAL A 211 4.82 -21.79 14.11
C VAL A 211 4.63 -23.21 13.57
N ALA A 212 5.68 -24.02 13.67
CA ALA A 212 5.69 -25.45 13.39
C ALA A 212 6.13 -26.23 14.63
N VAL A 213 5.50 -27.38 14.86
CA VAL A 213 5.96 -28.36 15.86
C VAL A 213 6.83 -29.39 15.16
N LEU A 214 8.09 -29.53 15.56
CA LEU A 214 9.04 -30.46 14.96
C LEU A 214 9.48 -31.55 15.94
N THR A 215 9.85 -32.71 15.42
CA THR A 215 10.55 -33.75 16.20
C THR A 215 12.06 -33.61 16.02
N ARG A 216 12.78 -33.20 17.08
CA ARG A 216 14.25 -33.12 17.09
C ARG A 216 14.79 -33.94 18.27
N GLY A 217 15.59 -34.97 17.97
CA GLY A 217 16.20 -35.80 19.02
C GLY A 217 15.22 -36.65 19.83
N GLY A 218 13.98 -36.81 19.38
CA GLY A 218 12.92 -37.54 20.08
C GLY A 218 11.96 -36.65 20.88
N ASP A 219 12.28 -35.36 21.03
CA ASP A 219 11.43 -34.39 21.71
C ASP A 219 10.68 -33.50 20.71
N GLU A 220 9.49 -33.05 21.12
CA GLU A 220 8.72 -32.04 20.39
C GLU A 220 9.25 -30.64 20.68
N VAL A 221 9.58 -29.88 19.63
CA VAL A 221 10.07 -28.50 19.73
C VAL A 221 9.22 -27.60 18.85
N ILE A 222 8.72 -26.50 19.42
CA ILE A 222 7.99 -25.47 18.69
C ILE A 222 9.01 -24.47 18.13
N VAL A 223 8.99 -24.26 16.82
CA VAL A 223 9.88 -23.31 16.13
C VAL A 223 9.08 -22.41 15.18
N PRO A 224 9.55 -21.19 14.88
CA PRO A 224 9.02 -20.40 13.78
C PRO A 224 9.10 -21.17 12.46
N VAL A 225 8.08 -21.03 11.60
CA VAL A 225 8.05 -21.77 10.31
C VAL A 225 9.27 -21.47 9.46
N GLU A 226 9.82 -20.26 9.51
CA GLU A 226 10.99 -19.83 8.74
C GLU A 226 12.28 -20.59 9.10
N GLU A 227 12.36 -21.17 10.29
CA GLU A 227 13.54 -21.89 10.78
C GLU A 227 13.53 -23.39 10.41
N VAL A 228 12.44 -23.88 9.82
CA VAL A 228 12.28 -25.29 9.45
C VAL A 228 13.19 -25.63 8.27
N LYS A 229 14.03 -26.65 8.43
CA LYS A 229 14.97 -27.12 7.40
C LYS A 229 14.40 -28.28 6.59
N ILE A 230 14.91 -28.44 5.36
CA ILE A 230 14.61 -29.60 4.52
C ILE A 230 15.00 -30.89 5.26
N GLY A 231 14.11 -31.88 5.25
CA GLY A 231 14.32 -33.18 5.88
C GLY A 231 13.88 -33.28 7.35
N GLU A 232 13.54 -32.17 8.00
CA GLU A 232 12.94 -32.19 9.34
C GLU A 232 11.52 -32.75 9.31
N VAL A 233 11.06 -33.28 10.44
CA VAL A 233 9.73 -33.89 10.59
C VAL A 233 8.84 -32.95 11.39
N ALA A 234 7.81 -32.43 10.74
CA ALA A 234 6.76 -31.64 11.37
C ALA A 234 5.61 -32.54 11.82
N LEU A 235 5.15 -32.33 13.04
CA LEU A 235 4.00 -32.99 13.63
C LEU A 235 2.77 -32.13 13.36
N VAL A 236 1.74 -32.72 12.75
CA VAL A 236 0.50 -32.02 12.43
C VAL A 236 -0.67 -32.76 13.07
N ARG A 237 -1.34 -32.10 14.01
CA ARG A 237 -2.50 -32.64 14.73
C ARG A 237 -3.81 -32.35 13.99
N PRO A 238 -4.90 -33.06 14.32
CA PRO A 238 -6.23 -32.75 13.83
C PRO A 238 -6.60 -31.27 14.06
N GLY A 239 -7.10 -30.59 13.04
CA GLY A 239 -7.45 -29.16 13.07
C GLY A 239 -6.29 -28.18 12.90
N GLU A 240 -5.03 -28.64 12.84
CA GLU A 240 -3.88 -27.79 12.59
C GLU A 240 -3.65 -27.55 11.10
N LYS A 241 -3.09 -26.38 10.77
CA LYS A 241 -2.60 -26.10 9.41
C LYS A 241 -1.27 -26.79 9.21
N ILE A 242 -1.06 -27.35 8.03
CA ILE A 242 0.21 -27.93 7.62
C ILE A 242 1.23 -26.79 7.44
N PRO A 243 2.34 -26.75 8.19
CA PRO A 243 3.25 -25.61 8.19
C PRO A 243 4.20 -25.57 6.98
N VAL A 244 4.46 -26.73 6.36
CA VAL A 244 5.48 -26.88 5.31
C VAL A 244 5.02 -27.81 4.19
N ASP A 245 5.54 -27.58 2.98
CA ASP A 245 5.41 -28.54 1.89
C ASP A 245 6.24 -29.79 2.21
N GLY A 246 5.61 -30.96 2.15
CA GLY A 246 6.27 -32.18 2.59
C GLY A 246 5.62 -33.48 2.11
N THR A 247 6.22 -34.59 2.52
CA THR A 247 5.67 -35.93 2.32
C THR A 247 5.27 -36.52 3.66
N VAL A 248 4.08 -37.11 3.73
CA VAL A 248 3.63 -37.85 4.91
C VAL A 248 4.53 -39.07 5.10
N ILE A 249 5.22 -39.15 6.23
CA ILE A 249 6.05 -40.31 6.59
C ILE A 249 5.34 -41.24 7.57
N GLN A 250 4.36 -40.75 8.31
CA GLN A 250 3.56 -41.55 9.23
C GLN A 250 2.17 -40.92 9.44
N GLY A 251 1.17 -41.76 9.69
CA GLY A 251 -0.20 -41.32 9.92
C GLY A 251 -1.10 -41.39 8.68
N HIS A 252 -2.39 -41.13 8.90
CA HIS A 252 -3.40 -41.03 7.86
C HIS A 252 -4.43 -39.96 8.27
N SER A 253 -4.82 -39.10 7.33
CA SER A 253 -5.85 -38.09 7.57
C SER A 253 -6.48 -37.61 6.28
N GLU A 254 -7.57 -36.86 6.41
CA GLU A 254 -8.13 -36.05 5.35
C GLU A 254 -7.58 -34.63 5.44
N VAL A 255 -7.11 -34.11 4.31
CA VAL A 255 -6.54 -32.76 4.23
C VAL A 255 -7.41 -31.91 3.33
N ASP A 256 -7.90 -30.80 3.88
CA ASP A 256 -8.59 -29.77 3.12
C ASP A 256 -7.55 -28.93 2.35
N GLN A 257 -7.52 -29.15 1.03
CA GLN A 257 -6.63 -28.44 0.11
C GLN A 257 -7.31 -27.27 -0.60
N SER A 258 -8.55 -26.92 -0.23
CA SER A 258 -9.33 -25.85 -0.84
C SER A 258 -8.59 -24.50 -0.90
N PRO A 259 -7.71 -24.10 0.05
CA PRO A 259 -6.97 -22.85 -0.06
C PRO A 259 -5.98 -22.79 -1.23
N ILE A 260 -5.59 -23.95 -1.78
CA ILE A 260 -4.57 -24.06 -2.85
C ILE A 260 -5.18 -24.59 -4.14
N THR A 261 -5.96 -25.68 -4.06
CA THR A 261 -6.53 -26.35 -5.24
C THR A 261 -7.90 -25.81 -5.62
N GLY A 262 -8.60 -25.13 -4.71
CA GLY A 262 -9.99 -24.72 -4.88
C GLY A 262 -11.00 -25.87 -4.80
N GLU A 263 -10.55 -27.12 -4.63
CA GLU A 263 -11.43 -28.28 -4.49
C GLU A 263 -11.97 -28.35 -3.06
N SER A 264 -13.29 -28.33 -2.90
CA SER A 264 -13.94 -28.31 -1.58
C SER A 264 -14.01 -29.67 -0.88
N LEU A 265 -13.65 -30.77 -1.55
CA LEU A 265 -13.64 -32.10 -0.96
C LEU A 265 -12.25 -32.40 -0.37
N PRO A 266 -12.16 -32.74 0.92
CA PRO A 266 -10.90 -33.15 1.52
C PRO A 266 -10.30 -34.37 0.82
N ILE A 267 -8.99 -34.38 0.66
CA ILE A 267 -8.26 -35.48 0.02
C ILE A 267 -7.63 -36.34 1.10
N LYS A 268 -7.85 -37.66 1.01
CA LYS A 268 -7.18 -38.63 1.89
C LYS A 268 -5.67 -38.64 1.63
N LYS A 269 -4.91 -38.51 2.71
CA LYS A 269 -3.45 -38.54 2.71
C LYS A 269 -2.97 -39.64 3.64
N CYS A 270 -2.15 -40.53 3.08
CA CYS A 270 -1.46 -41.60 3.77
C CYS A 270 0.05 -41.47 3.56
N GLN A 271 0.82 -42.35 4.21
CA GLN A 271 2.26 -42.44 4.03
C GLN A 271 2.67 -42.45 2.54
N GLY A 272 3.65 -41.61 2.19
CA GLY A 272 4.14 -41.40 0.84
C GLY A 272 3.40 -40.32 0.03
N ASN A 273 2.26 -39.81 0.49
CA ASN A 273 1.56 -38.73 -0.21
C ASN A 273 2.14 -37.35 0.11
N THR A 274 2.06 -36.45 -0.88
CA THR A 274 2.48 -35.05 -0.73
C THR A 274 1.39 -34.20 -0.10
N VAL A 275 1.80 -33.28 0.78
CA VAL A 275 0.97 -32.26 1.43
C VAL A 275 1.58 -30.88 1.24
N TYR A 276 0.75 -29.85 1.33
CA TYR A 276 1.12 -28.48 1.00
C TYR A 276 0.97 -27.56 2.21
N ALA A 277 1.89 -26.60 2.36
CA ALA A 277 1.83 -25.59 3.40
C ALA A 277 0.54 -24.76 3.31
N GLY A 278 -0.11 -24.49 4.45
CA GLY A 278 -1.35 -23.71 4.55
C GLY A 278 -2.63 -24.51 4.32
N THR A 279 -2.55 -25.79 3.95
CA THR A 279 -3.72 -26.70 3.94
C THR A 279 -4.08 -27.16 5.34
N MET A 280 -5.34 -27.53 5.59
CA MET A 280 -5.80 -27.87 6.93
C MET A 280 -5.92 -29.39 7.09
N ASN A 281 -5.30 -29.91 8.14
CA ASN A 281 -5.43 -31.30 8.54
C ASN A 281 -6.73 -31.47 9.33
N LEU A 282 -7.56 -32.47 9.01
CA LEU A 282 -8.89 -32.61 9.60
C LEU A 282 -8.90 -33.53 10.81
N GLU A 283 -9.02 -34.84 10.60
CA GLU A 283 -9.40 -35.78 11.67
C GLU A 283 -8.23 -36.61 12.23
N GLY A 284 -7.09 -36.65 11.55
CA GLY A 284 -6.01 -37.61 11.80
C GLY A 284 -4.69 -36.95 12.14
N TYR A 285 -3.76 -37.70 12.70
CA TYR A 285 -2.40 -37.21 12.97
C TYR A 285 -1.48 -37.52 11.78
N LEU A 286 -0.64 -36.56 11.41
CA LEU A 286 0.33 -36.69 10.32
C LEU A 286 1.73 -36.29 10.79
N GLU A 287 2.72 -37.11 10.43
CA GLU A 287 4.13 -36.71 10.45
C GLU A 287 4.56 -36.39 9.04
N VAL A 288 5.00 -35.15 8.83
CA VAL A 288 5.29 -34.61 7.51
C VAL A 288 6.77 -34.27 7.43
N ARG A 289 7.49 -34.94 6.52
CA ARG A 289 8.89 -34.62 6.25
C ARG A 289 8.97 -33.45 5.26
N THR A 290 9.65 -32.38 5.66
CA THR A 290 9.83 -31.17 4.86
C THR A 290 10.59 -31.48 3.56
N LEU A 291 10.00 -31.15 2.41
CA LEU A 291 10.59 -31.35 1.08
C LEU A 291 11.33 -30.11 0.56
N ARG A 292 10.90 -28.92 0.98
CA ARG A 292 11.38 -27.63 0.48
C ARG A 292 11.50 -26.63 1.63
N GLU A 293 12.35 -25.64 1.45
CA GLU A 293 12.38 -24.51 2.37
C GLU A 293 11.02 -23.78 2.39
N PRO A 294 10.57 -23.27 3.55
CA PRO A 294 9.33 -22.51 3.67
C PRO A 294 9.23 -21.33 2.68
N SER A 295 10.36 -20.67 2.42
CA SER A 295 10.52 -19.59 1.44
C SER A 295 10.25 -20.00 -0.02
N GLN A 296 10.20 -21.30 -0.30
CA GLN A 296 9.97 -21.89 -1.62
C GLN A 296 8.74 -22.81 -1.65
N SER A 297 7.88 -22.74 -0.63
CA SER A 297 6.64 -23.53 -0.59
C SER A 297 5.74 -23.21 -1.79
N THR A 298 4.84 -24.13 -2.10
CA THR A 298 3.87 -23.99 -3.20
C THR A 298 2.99 -22.77 -2.97
N LEU A 299 2.55 -22.56 -1.73
CA LEU A 299 1.81 -21.36 -1.33
C LEU A 299 2.65 -20.10 -1.49
N THR A 300 3.91 -20.08 -1.04
CA THR A 300 4.82 -18.93 -1.21
C THR A 300 5.06 -18.61 -2.68
N ARG A 301 5.16 -19.61 -3.57
CA ARG A 301 5.27 -19.39 -5.01
C ARG A 301 3.99 -18.83 -5.61
N ILE A 302 2.83 -19.31 -5.17
CA ILE A 302 1.52 -18.75 -5.58
C ILE A 302 1.41 -17.30 -5.13
N ILE A 303 1.72 -17.01 -3.86
CA ILE A 303 1.76 -15.66 -3.30
C ILE A 303 2.69 -14.79 -4.13
N LYS A 304 3.93 -15.25 -4.41
CA LYS A 304 4.89 -14.51 -5.22
C LYS A 304 4.39 -14.25 -6.65
N MET A 305 3.77 -15.25 -7.29
CA MET A 305 3.18 -15.07 -8.63
C MET A 305 1.99 -14.09 -8.61
N VAL A 306 1.26 -14.00 -7.51
CA VAL A 306 0.17 -13.03 -7.32
C VAL A 306 0.74 -11.64 -7.00
N GLU A 307 1.74 -11.53 -6.13
CA GLU A 307 2.47 -10.28 -5.85
C GLU A 307 3.13 -9.73 -7.13
N ASP A 308 3.80 -10.58 -7.92
CA ASP A 308 4.40 -10.24 -9.22
C ASP A 308 3.34 -9.79 -10.26
N ALA A 309 2.08 -10.23 -10.10
CA ALA A 309 0.96 -9.80 -10.93
C ALA A 309 0.25 -8.54 -10.40
N GLU A 310 0.28 -8.28 -9.08
CA GLU A 310 -0.29 -7.11 -8.39
C GLU A 310 0.51 -5.81 -8.66
N ASP A 311 1.78 -5.91 -9.07
CA ASP A 311 2.67 -4.77 -9.36
C ASP A 311 2.22 -3.90 -10.57
N ARG A 312 1.01 -4.13 -11.09
CA ARG A 312 0.42 -3.36 -12.19
C ARG A 312 -0.58 -2.34 -11.65
N ARG A 313 -0.07 -1.13 -11.36
CA ARG A 313 -0.88 0.08 -11.17
C ARG A 313 -1.96 0.22 -12.23
N ALA A 314 -3.12 0.71 -11.80
CA ALA A 314 -4.25 0.92 -12.70
C ALA A 314 -3.87 1.90 -13.83
N PRO A 315 -4.33 1.69 -15.08
CA PRO A 315 -4.12 2.62 -16.18
C PRO A 315 -4.47 4.06 -15.82
N SER A 316 -5.59 4.29 -15.11
CA SER A 316 -5.98 5.65 -14.68
C SER A 316 -5.02 6.24 -13.64
N GLU A 317 -4.43 5.43 -12.75
CA GLU A 317 -3.43 5.88 -11.77
C GLU A 317 -2.15 6.36 -12.46
N ARG A 318 -1.71 5.62 -13.49
CA ARG A 318 -0.57 6.01 -14.33
C ARG A 318 -0.85 7.30 -15.12
N PHE A 319 -2.09 7.49 -15.58
CA PHE A 319 -2.50 8.72 -16.26
C PHE A 319 -2.42 9.92 -15.31
N VAL A 320 -2.96 9.80 -14.11
CA VAL A 320 -2.95 10.85 -13.09
C VAL A 320 -1.51 11.24 -12.71
N GLN A 321 -0.60 10.27 -12.57
CA GLN A 321 0.83 10.56 -12.32
C GLN A 321 1.51 11.30 -13.49
N LYS A 322 1.20 10.92 -14.74
CA LYS A 322 1.70 11.65 -15.93
C LYS A 322 1.13 13.06 -16.01
N PHE A 323 -0.16 13.23 -15.70
CA PHE A 323 -0.81 14.53 -15.64
C PHE A 323 -0.12 15.44 -14.63
N ALA A 324 0.09 14.98 -13.40
CA ALA A 324 0.75 15.76 -12.35
C ALA A 324 2.16 16.23 -12.75
N ARG A 325 2.94 15.35 -13.41
CA ARG A 325 4.31 15.67 -13.87
C ARG A 325 4.36 16.84 -14.86
N ILE A 326 3.32 17.05 -15.65
CA ILE A 326 3.25 18.14 -16.64
C ILE A 326 2.52 19.35 -16.06
N TYR A 327 1.43 19.10 -15.34
CA TYR A 327 0.55 20.12 -14.78
C TYR A 327 1.26 20.97 -13.72
N THR A 328 1.96 20.34 -12.76
CA THR A 328 2.62 21.07 -11.67
C THR A 328 3.65 22.09 -12.17
N PRO A 329 4.64 21.76 -13.02
CA PRO A 329 5.58 22.76 -13.52
C PRO A 329 4.90 23.83 -14.40
N ALA A 330 3.87 23.46 -15.16
CA ALA A 330 3.12 24.42 -15.98
C ALA A 330 2.41 25.48 -15.11
N VAL A 331 1.75 25.07 -14.02
CA VAL A 331 1.08 26.01 -13.13
C VAL A 331 2.06 26.80 -12.29
N THR A 332 3.19 26.21 -11.86
CA THR A 332 4.25 26.98 -11.20
C THR A 332 4.82 28.06 -12.11
N ALA A 333 5.05 27.75 -13.39
CA ALA A 333 5.47 28.74 -14.37
C ALA A 333 4.41 29.83 -14.57
N LEU A 334 3.13 29.45 -14.65
CA LEU A 334 2.03 30.41 -14.74
C LEU A 334 1.94 31.33 -13.52
N ALA A 335 2.08 30.80 -12.31
CA ALA A 335 2.09 31.59 -11.09
C ALA A 335 3.27 32.55 -11.03
N LEU A 336 4.47 32.12 -11.43
CA LEU A 336 5.62 33.00 -11.58
C LEU A 336 5.35 34.11 -12.60
N CYS A 337 4.71 33.81 -13.72
CA CYS A 337 4.29 34.82 -14.68
C CYS A 337 3.28 35.82 -14.08
N VAL A 338 2.30 35.35 -13.30
CA VAL A 338 1.32 36.22 -12.61
C VAL A 338 2.00 37.15 -11.59
N ILE A 339 3.07 36.69 -10.95
CA ILE A 339 3.84 37.49 -9.99
C ILE A 339 4.73 38.50 -10.75
N LEU A 340 5.51 38.03 -11.71
CA LEU A 340 6.59 38.81 -12.34
C LEU A 340 6.09 39.75 -13.44
N PHE A 341 5.10 39.36 -14.23
CA PHE A 341 4.65 40.14 -15.39
C PHE A 341 4.08 41.50 -14.97
N PRO A 342 3.12 41.60 -14.02
CA PRO A 342 2.55 42.89 -13.63
C PRO A 342 3.51 43.73 -12.78
N THR A 343 4.36 43.09 -11.97
CA THR A 343 5.32 43.80 -11.11
C THR A 343 6.46 44.41 -11.93
N LEU A 344 6.97 43.69 -12.93
CA LEU A 344 8.11 44.15 -13.73
C LEU A 344 7.70 45.07 -14.89
N LEU A 345 6.57 44.82 -15.55
CA LEU A 345 6.17 45.55 -16.77
C LEU A 345 5.10 46.62 -16.53
N MET A 346 4.29 46.50 -15.47
CA MET A 346 3.16 47.40 -15.20
C MET A 346 3.33 48.20 -13.90
N ALA A 347 4.50 48.11 -13.24
CA ALA A 347 4.78 48.71 -11.94
C ALA A 347 3.70 48.40 -10.88
N GLY A 348 3.12 47.20 -10.95
CA GLY A 348 2.11 46.74 -10.00
C GLY A 348 2.70 46.45 -8.63
N ASP A 349 1.87 46.58 -7.59
CA ASP A 349 2.26 46.29 -6.21
C ASP A 349 2.72 44.83 -6.04
N PHE A 350 3.94 44.63 -5.54
CA PHE A 350 4.51 43.30 -5.37
C PHE A 350 3.71 42.43 -4.40
N GLY A 351 3.20 43.01 -3.30
CA GLY A 351 2.43 42.28 -2.30
C GLY A 351 1.16 41.69 -2.91
N ILE A 352 0.38 42.51 -3.62
CA ILE A 352 -0.89 42.08 -4.25
C ILE A 352 -0.66 41.00 -5.31
N TRP A 353 0.33 41.16 -6.19
CA TRP A 353 0.59 40.18 -7.26
C TRP A 353 1.27 38.91 -6.76
N CYS A 354 2.11 39.02 -5.72
CA CYS A 354 2.67 37.87 -5.02
C CYS A 354 1.55 37.07 -4.34
N LEU A 355 0.66 37.73 -3.60
CA LEU A 355 -0.51 37.08 -2.99
C LEU A 355 -1.35 36.35 -4.05
N ARG A 356 -1.69 37.01 -5.17
CA ARG A 356 -2.45 36.39 -6.28
C ARG A 356 -1.74 35.18 -6.90
N GLY A 357 -0.42 35.25 -7.06
CA GLY A 357 0.38 34.12 -7.55
C GLY A 357 0.36 32.94 -6.58
N LEU A 358 0.50 33.20 -5.28
CA LEU A 358 0.41 32.17 -4.24
C LEU A 358 -1.01 31.58 -4.15
N THR A 359 -2.04 32.41 -4.27
CA THR A 359 -3.45 31.96 -4.34
C THR A 359 -3.67 31.04 -5.55
N LEU A 360 -3.11 31.37 -6.71
CA LEU A 360 -3.18 30.52 -7.89
C LEU A 360 -2.53 29.15 -7.65
N LEU A 361 -1.37 29.12 -7.00
CA LEU A 361 -0.69 27.87 -6.65
C LEU A 361 -1.52 26.98 -5.73
N VAL A 362 -2.18 27.57 -4.73
CA VAL A 362 -3.05 26.84 -3.79
C VAL A 362 -4.30 26.29 -4.50
N ILE A 363 -4.99 27.13 -5.28
CA ILE A 363 -6.19 26.73 -6.03
C ILE A 363 -5.87 25.61 -7.04
N ALA A 364 -4.67 25.65 -7.61
CA ALA A 364 -4.25 24.67 -8.59
C ALA A 364 -3.92 23.29 -8.01
N CYS A 365 -3.93 23.06 -6.69
CA CYS A 365 -3.60 21.72 -6.20
C CYS A 365 -4.55 20.66 -6.80
N PRO A 366 -4.05 19.68 -7.58
CA PRO A 366 -4.88 18.60 -8.10
C PRO A 366 -5.08 17.49 -7.04
N CYS A 367 -5.07 17.85 -5.76
CA CYS A 367 -5.11 16.97 -4.59
C CYS A 367 -6.21 15.90 -4.74
N ALA A 368 -7.45 16.33 -5.00
CA ALA A 368 -8.60 15.44 -5.14
C ALA A 368 -8.49 14.48 -6.34
N LEU A 369 -7.95 14.97 -7.47
CA LEU A 369 -7.74 14.16 -8.67
C LEU A 369 -6.74 13.04 -8.40
N VAL A 370 -5.63 13.36 -7.74
CA VAL A 370 -4.56 12.40 -7.43
C VAL A 370 -5.05 11.26 -6.53
N ILE A 371 -5.94 11.57 -5.58
CA ILE A 371 -6.44 10.62 -4.58
C ILE A 371 -7.64 9.81 -5.10
N SER A 372 -8.43 10.39 -6.01
CA SER A 372 -9.69 9.79 -6.49
C SER A 372 -9.54 8.35 -6.99
N THR A 373 -8.54 8.11 -7.84
CA THR A 373 -8.26 6.81 -8.43
C THR A 373 -7.87 5.74 -7.39
N PRO A 374 -6.81 5.91 -6.59
CA PRO A 374 -6.40 4.87 -5.64
C PRO A 374 -7.49 4.55 -4.62
N VAL A 375 -8.24 5.56 -4.15
CA VAL A 375 -9.36 5.34 -3.23
C VAL A 375 -10.48 4.54 -3.90
N ALA A 376 -10.86 4.87 -5.13
CA ALA A 376 -11.88 4.15 -5.88
C ALA A 376 -11.45 2.69 -6.16
N VAL A 377 -10.22 2.49 -6.61
CA VAL A 377 -9.66 1.17 -6.92
C VAL A 377 -9.64 0.28 -5.68
N VAL A 378 -9.08 0.76 -4.56
CA VAL A 378 -8.99 -0.07 -3.35
C VAL A 378 -10.37 -0.33 -2.76
N SER A 379 -11.29 0.64 -2.82
CA SER A 379 -12.68 0.44 -2.40
C SER A 379 -13.39 -0.60 -3.26
N GLY A 380 -13.16 -0.57 -4.58
CA GLY A 380 -13.71 -1.54 -5.54
C GLY A 380 -13.20 -2.95 -5.27
N ILE A 381 -11.88 -3.13 -5.13
CA ILE A 381 -11.27 -4.43 -4.78
C ILE A 381 -11.79 -4.93 -3.44
N THR A 382 -11.87 -4.06 -2.43
CA THR A 382 -12.38 -4.41 -1.11
C THR A 382 -13.83 -4.87 -1.15
N SER A 383 -14.67 -4.17 -1.92
CA SER A 383 -16.08 -4.53 -2.10
C SER A 383 -16.22 -5.87 -2.80
N ALA A 384 -15.46 -6.10 -3.87
CA ALA A 384 -15.44 -7.36 -4.61
C ALA A 384 -15.05 -8.54 -3.70
N ALA A 385 -13.98 -8.38 -2.91
CA ALA A 385 -13.51 -9.42 -1.99
C ALA A 385 -14.57 -9.81 -0.95
N ARG A 386 -15.30 -8.84 -0.40
CA ARG A 386 -16.41 -9.10 0.54
C ARG A 386 -17.57 -9.87 -0.07
N ASN A 387 -17.70 -9.84 -1.40
CA ASN A 387 -18.71 -10.58 -2.15
C ASN A 387 -18.14 -11.86 -2.78
N GLY A 388 -16.99 -12.34 -2.32
CA GLY A 388 -16.36 -13.58 -2.80
C GLY A 388 -15.66 -13.45 -4.15
N VAL A 389 -15.43 -12.23 -4.64
CA VAL A 389 -14.72 -11.96 -5.91
C VAL A 389 -13.32 -11.44 -5.63
N LEU A 390 -12.31 -12.27 -5.87
CA LEU A 390 -10.91 -11.89 -5.68
C LEU A 390 -10.34 -11.21 -6.93
N ILE A 391 -10.06 -9.91 -6.84
CA ILE A 391 -9.47 -9.11 -7.91
C ILE A 391 -8.00 -8.82 -7.57
N LYS A 392 -7.07 -9.37 -8.38
CA LYS A 392 -5.62 -9.37 -8.15
C LYS A 392 -4.92 -8.04 -8.51
N GLY A 393 -5.57 -6.90 -8.27
CA GLY A 393 -5.01 -5.57 -8.51
C GLY A 393 -5.86 -4.61 -9.35
N GLY A 394 -5.50 -3.32 -9.31
CA GLY A 394 -6.30 -2.23 -9.90
C GLY A 394 -6.40 -2.27 -11.42
N ASN A 395 -5.34 -2.71 -12.12
CA ASN A 395 -5.39 -2.88 -13.57
C ASN A 395 -6.46 -3.91 -14.00
N PHE A 396 -6.63 -4.99 -13.24
CA PHE A 396 -7.67 -5.99 -13.52
C PHE A 396 -9.07 -5.45 -13.24
N LEU A 397 -9.23 -4.64 -12.19
CA LEU A 397 -10.50 -3.96 -11.90
C LEU A 397 -10.94 -3.07 -13.06
N GLU A 398 -10.03 -2.25 -13.61
CA GLU A 398 -10.34 -1.39 -14.76
C GLU A 398 -10.55 -2.18 -16.05
N THR A 399 -9.73 -3.20 -16.30
CA THR A 399 -9.91 -4.07 -17.48
C THR A 399 -11.28 -4.74 -17.45
N LEU A 400 -11.77 -5.13 -16.27
CA LEU A 400 -13.08 -5.75 -16.08
C LEU A 400 -14.23 -4.79 -16.47
N ALA A 401 -14.05 -3.47 -16.32
CA ALA A 401 -15.03 -2.48 -16.78
C ALA A 401 -15.16 -2.42 -18.31
N ASP A 402 -14.11 -2.78 -19.05
CA ASP A 402 -14.09 -2.80 -20.51
C ASP A 402 -14.52 -4.15 -21.12
N VAL A 403 -14.78 -5.16 -20.29
CA VAL A 403 -15.18 -6.50 -20.77
C VAL A 403 -16.58 -6.44 -21.39
N LYS A 404 -16.66 -6.80 -22.68
CA LYS A 404 -17.93 -6.87 -23.45
C LYS A 404 -18.42 -8.30 -23.67
N VAL A 405 -17.51 -9.26 -23.60
CA VAL A 405 -17.77 -10.67 -23.89
C VAL A 405 -17.10 -11.49 -22.79
N VAL A 406 -17.87 -12.39 -22.18
CA VAL A 406 -17.37 -13.36 -21.21
C VAL A 406 -17.46 -14.73 -21.85
N ALA A 407 -16.31 -15.36 -22.05
CA ALA A 407 -16.23 -16.75 -22.45
C ALA A 407 -16.06 -17.61 -21.20
N PHE A 408 -16.98 -18.54 -20.97
CA PHE A 408 -16.90 -19.48 -19.86
C PHE A 408 -16.29 -20.78 -20.35
N ASP A 409 -15.34 -21.32 -19.60
CA ASP A 409 -15.04 -22.73 -19.71
C ASP A 409 -16.24 -23.53 -19.18
N LYS A 410 -16.51 -24.71 -19.75
CA LYS A 410 -17.64 -25.51 -19.29
C LYS A 410 -17.28 -26.23 -17.99
N THR A 411 -16.18 -26.97 -18.02
CA THR A 411 -15.83 -27.94 -16.98
C THR A 411 -15.28 -27.21 -15.75
N GLY A 412 -15.91 -27.38 -14.59
CA GLY A 412 -15.44 -26.76 -13.34
C GLY A 412 -15.74 -25.26 -13.19
N THR A 413 -16.30 -24.61 -14.21
CA THR A 413 -16.85 -23.24 -14.10
C THR A 413 -18.38 -23.24 -14.20
N LEU A 414 -18.95 -23.86 -15.24
CA LEU A 414 -20.40 -24.02 -15.36
C LEU A 414 -20.92 -25.31 -14.73
N THR A 415 -20.06 -26.32 -14.64
CA THR A 415 -20.40 -27.63 -14.08
C THR A 415 -19.79 -27.82 -12.69
N ASN A 416 -20.46 -28.61 -11.84
CA ASN A 416 -20.01 -28.93 -10.49
C ASN A 416 -18.71 -29.75 -10.41
N GLY A 417 -18.11 -30.13 -11.55
CA GLY A 417 -16.88 -30.94 -11.61
C GLY A 417 -17.02 -32.37 -11.07
N LYS A 418 -18.21 -32.78 -10.63
CA LYS A 418 -18.51 -34.10 -10.09
C LYS A 418 -19.31 -34.91 -11.10
N PRO A 419 -18.71 -35.89 -11.78
CA PRO A 419 -19.48 -36.77 -12.67
C PRO A 419 -20.41 -37.65 -11.83
N GLU A 420 -21.70 -37.61 -12.14
CA GLU A 420 -22.72 -38.48 -11.56
C GLU A 420 -23.23 -39.42 -12.65
N LEU A 421 -23.40 -40.69 -12.29
CA LEU A 421 -24.02 -41.68 -13.16
C LEU A 421 -25.51 -41.38 -13.28
N THR A 422 -25.94 -40.81 -14.41
CA THR A 422 -27.35 -40.47 -14.66
C THR A 422 -28.14 -41.68 -15.16
N ASP A 423 -27.61 -42.34 -16.19
CA ASP A 423 -28.34 -43.35 -16.95
C ASP A 423 -27.52 -44.63 -17.10
N VAL A 424 -28.20 -45.76 -16.89
CA VAL A 424 -27.68 -47.09 -17.25
C VAL A 424 -28.71 -47.70 -18.19
N LEU A 425 -28.34 -47.88 -19.46
CA LEU A 425 -29.22 -48.43 -20.49
C LEU A 425 -28.80 -49.88 -20.80
N PRO A 426 -29.37 -50.88 -20.09
CA PRO A 426 -29.06 -52.28 -20.34
C PRO A 426 -29.54 -52.74 -21.72
N LEU A 427 -28.69 -53.52 -22.39
CA LEU A 427 -29.05 -54.25 -23.61
C LEU A 427 -29.26 -55.74 -23.28
N ASN A 428 -30.06 -56.44 -24.09
CA ASN A 428 -30.26 -57.89 -24.01
C ASN A 428 -30.84 -58.42 -22.67
N GLY A 429 -31.65 -57.61 -21.98
CA GLY A 429 -32.37 -58.03 -20.77
C GLY A 429 -31.49 -58.18 -19.51
N GLN A 430 -30.26 -57.66 -19.53
CA GLN A 430 -29.40 -57.64 -18.34
C GLN A 430 -29.91 -56.65 -17.28
N SER A 431 -29.64 -56.94 -16.01
CA SER A 431 -30.02 -56.05 -14.92
C SER A 431 -29.04 -54.88 -14.79
N ARG A 432 -29.53 -53.74 -14.30
CA ARG A 432 -28.71 -52.54 -14.01
C ARG A 432 -27.54 -52.87 -13.08
N ASP A 433 -27.79 -53.69 -12.05
CA ASP A 433 -26.79 -54.04 -11.04
C ASP A 433 -25.68 -54.94 -11.59
N GLU A 434 -25.99 -55.84 -12.51
CA GLU A 434 -24.97 -56.66 -13.17
C GLU A 434 -24.04 -55.81 -14.03
N ILE A 435 -24.58 -54.86 -14.79
CA ILE A 435 -23.77 -53.94 -15.60
C ILE A 435 -22.88 -53.08 -14.71
N LEU A 436 -23.44 -52.54 -13.61
CA LEU A 436 -22.67 -51.70 -12.70
C LEU A 436 -21.56 -52.48 -11.98
N LYS A 437 -21.79 -53.76 -11.64
CA LYS A 437 -20.76 -54.62 -11.05
C LYS A 437 -19.61 -54.94 -11.99
N VAL A 438 -19.83 -54.94 -13.30
CA VAL A 438 -18.77 -55.17 -14.30
C VAL A 438 -18.03 -53.87 -14.64
N ALA A 439 -18.71 -52.72 -14.59
CA ALA A 439 -18.15 -51.42 -14.92
C ALA A 439 -17.36 -50.76 -13.79
N ALA A 440 -17.72 -51.01 -12.53
CA ALA A 440 -17.00 -50.59 -11.33
C ALA A 440 -15.78 -51.48 -11.05
#